data_AF-A0A963EZU9-F1
#
_entry.id   AF-A0A963EZU9-F1
#
_cell.length_a   1.000
_cell.length_b   1.000
_cell.length_c   1.000
_cell.angle_alpha   90.00
_cell.angle_beta   90.00
_cell.angle_gamma   90.00
#
_symmetry.space_group_name_H-M   'P 1'
#
loop_
_entity.id
_entity.type
_entity.pdbx_description
1 polymer ?
#
loop_
_entity_poly.entity_id
_entity_poly.type
_entity_poly.pdbx_seq_one_letter_code
_entity_poly.pdbx_strand_id
1 'polypeptide(L)' 'MTLKRIDWAEGELLTLEHDSHILRDNPLGDPHVRKLQVWLPPQYGKSRNKRFPVLYDLVGYTGSGPSH' A
#
# COMPACT_ATOMS: atom_id res chain seq x y z
N MET A 1 -16.06 28.01 -9.91
CA MET A 1 -15.31 26.82 -10.37
C MET A 1 -16.16 25.59 -10.08
N THR A 2 -16.54 24.82 -11.09
CA THR A 2 -17.36 23.61 -10.91
C THR A 2 -16.47 22.45 -10.52
N LEU A 3 -16.65 21.90 -9.31
CA LEU A 3 -15.99 20.66 -8.90
C LEU A 3 -16.59 19.49 -9.69
N LYS A 4 -15.79 18.84 -10.54
CA LYS A 4 -16.19 17.62 -11.23
C LYS A 4 -16.30 16.50 -10.18
N ARG A 5 -17.52 16.19 -9.75
CA ARG A 5 -17.79 15.09 -8.84
C ARG A 5 -17.91 13.81 -9.65
N ILE A 6 -16.98 12.88 -9.43
CA ILE A 6 -16.90 11.64 -10.19
C ILE A 6 -17.50 10.51 -9.35
N ASP A 7 -18.47 9.79 -9.91
CA ASP A 7 -19.31 8.81 -9.18
C ASP A 7 -18.73 7.37 -9.24
N TRP A 8 -17.42 7.23 -9.06
CA TRP A 8 -16.81 5.90 -9.03
C TRP A 8 -16.98 5.27 -7.65
N ALA A 9 -17.18 3.96 -7.62
CA ALA A 9 -17.11 3.22 -6.36
C ALA A 9 -15.71 3.39 -5.73
N GLU A 10 -15.67 3.67 -4.44
CA GLU A 10 -14.42 3.86 -3.69
C GLU A 10 -13.73 2.52 -3.43
N GLY A 11 -12.40 2.53 -3.53
CA GLY A 11 -11.56 1.42 -3.06
C GLY A 11 -11.29 1.53 -1.57
N GLU A 12 -10.58 0.55 -1.02
CA GLU A 12 -10.22 0.49 0.40
C GLU A 12 -8.72 0.70 0.57
N LEU A 13 -8.32 1.60 1.47
CA LEU A 13 -6.91 1.82 1.82
C LEU A 13 -6.61 1.13 3.15
N LEU A 14 -5.71 0.15 3.12
CA LEU A 14 -5.25 -0.59 4.28
C LEU A 14 -3.83 -0.19 4.65
N THR A 15 -3.49 -0.30 5.93
CA THR A 15 -2.11 -0.33 6.40
C THR A 15 -1.82 -1.72 6.95
N LEU A 16 -0.88 -2.42 6.33
CA LEU A 16 -0.44 -3.74 6.75
C LEU A 16 0.95 -3.64 7.41
N GLU A 17 1.22 -4.53 8.35
CA GLU A 17 2.56 -4.67 8.93
C GLU A 17 3.27 -5.89 8.36
N HIS A 18 4.55 -5.74 8.06
CA HIS A 18 5.43 -6.80 7.57
C HIS A 18 6.67 -6.90 8.46
N ASP A 19 6.84 -8.04 9.14
CA ASP A 19 8.09 -8.43 9.81
C ASP A 19 9.07 -8.94 8.74
N SER A 20 10.10 -8.13 8.46
CA SER A 20 11.13 -8.49 7.50
C SER A 20 12.30 -9.19 8.19
N HIS A 21 12.44 -10.49 7.96
CA HIS A 21 13.59 -11.25 8.46
C HIS A 21 14.95 -10.73 7.96
N ILE A 22 14.99 -10.19 6.74
CA ILE A 22 16.23 -9.70 6.11
C ILE A 22 16.70 -8.39 6.75
N LEU A 23 15.79 -7.60 7.32
CA LEU A 23 16.11 -6.31 7.93
C LEU A 23 16.41 -6.42 9.44
N ARG A 24 16.42 -7.62 10.00
CA ARG A 24 16.78 -7.84 11.41
C ARG A 24 18.24 -7.42 11.63
N ASP A 25 18.48 -6.83 12.80
CA ASP A 25 19.81 -6.37 13.22
C ASP A 25 20.48 -5.42 12.23
N ASN A 26 19.69 -4.59 11.51
CA ASN A 26 20.20 -3.56 10.62
C ASN A 26 21.20 -2.66 11.38
N PRO A 27 22.47 -2.54 10.93
CA PRO A 27 23.49 -1.72 11.59
C PRO A 27 23.13 -0.23 11.76
N LEU A 28 22.23 0.29 10.91
CA LEU A 28 21.72 1.67 11.01
C LEU A 28 20.55 1.80 12.00
N GLY A 29 20.07 0.69 12.55
CA GLY A 29 19.01 0.65 13.54
C GLY A 29 17.59 0.72 12.97
N ASP A 30 17.40 0.66 11.63
CA ASP A 30 16.05 0.77 11.07
C ASP A 30 15.15 -0.40 11.52
N PRO A 31 13.88 -0.18 11.92
CA PRO A 31 13.05 -1.20 12.58
C PRO A 31 12.59 -2.31 11.63
N HIS A 32 12.96 -3.57 11.76
CA HIS A 32 12.63 -4.61 10.75
C HIS A 32 11.11 -4.86 10.51
N VAL A 33 10.24 -4.39 11.40
CA VAL A 33 8.77 -4.35 11.19
C VAL A 33 8.40 -3.07 10.42
N ARG A 34 7.84 -3.24 9.22
CA ARG A 34 7.53 -2.14 8.29
C ARG A 34 6.03 -2.01 8.07
N LYS A 35 5.55 -0.77 7.95
CA LYS A 35 4.17 -0.46 7.53
C LYS A 35 4.10 -0.32 6.01
N LEU A 36 3.11 -0.95 5.39
CA LEU A 36 2.85 -0.92 3.97
C LEU A 36 1.42 -0.43 3.71
N GLN A 37 1.26 0.57 2.86
CA GLN A 37 -0.05 0.99 2.39
C GLN A 37 -0.49 0.12 1.21
N VAL A 38 -1.72 -0.37 1.25
CA VAL A 38 -2.31 -1.22 0.21
C VAL A 38 -3.65 -0.65 -0.18
N TRP A 39 -3.81 -0.31 -1.45
CA TRP A 39 -5.11 0.04 -2.01
C TRP A 39 -5.76 -1.19 -2.65
N LEU A 40 -7.00 -1.49 -2.25
CA LEU A 40 -7.80 -2.56 -2.79
C LEU A 40 -8.90 -1.97 -3.69
N PRO A 41 -9.11 -2.54 -4.90
CA PRO A 41 -10.16 -2.07 -5.78
C PRO A 41 -11.56 -2.40 -5.19
N PRO A 42 -12.61 -1.65 -5.56
CA PRO A 42 -13.97 -1.83 -5.03
C PRO A 42 -14.55 -3.25 -5.21
N GLN A 43 -13.97 -4.05 -6.10
CA GLN A 43 -14.39 -5.41 -6.40
C GLN A 43 -13.68 -6.47 -5.55
N TYR A 44 -12.68 -6.10 -4.74
CA TYR A 44 -11.81 -7.04 -4.03
C TYR A 44 -12.59 -7.97 -3.08
N GLY A 45 -13.53 -7.43 -2.29
CA GLY A 45 -14.36 -8.20 -1.36
C GLY A 45 -15.56 -8.93 -1.98
N LYS A 46 -15.84 -8.75 -3.28
CA LYS A 46 -17.09 -9.26 -3.92
C LYS A 46 -17.00 -10.71 -4.37
N SER A 47 -15.81 -11.28 -4.52
CA SER A 47 -15.62 -12.68 -4.93
C SER A 47 -14.37 -13.26 -4.28
N ARG A 48 -14.55 -14.33 -3.50
CA ARG A 48 -13.46 -14.98 -2.74
C ARG A 48 -12.38 -15.63 -3.63
N ASN A 49 -12.73 -15.98 -4.87
CA ASN A 49 -11.84 -16.69 -5.80
C ASN A 49 -11.25 -15.78 -6.88
N LYS A 50 -11.65 -14.50 -6.93
CA LYS A 50 -11.06 -13.55 -7.87
C LYS A 50 -9.65 -13.19 -7.42
N ARG A 51 -8.75 -13.02 -8.40
CA ARG A 51 -7.40 -12.49 -8.20
C ARG A 51 -7.27 -11.20 -9.00
N PHE A 52 -6.42 -10.31 -8.53
CA PHE A 52 -6.12 -9.03 -9.16
C PHE A 52 -4.61 -8.95 -9.40
N PRO A 53 -4.16 -8.28 -10.48
CA PRO A 53 -2.75 -7.93 -10.61
C PRO A 53 -2.35 -6.98 -9.47
N VAL A 54 -1.07 -6.99 -9.12
CA VAL A 54 -0.51 -6.10 -8.11
C VAL A 54 0.44 -5.11 -8.80
N LEU A 55 0.25 -3.83 -8.52
CA LEU A 55 1.20 -2.78 -8.84
C LEU A 55 1.96 -2.42 -7.56
N TYR A 56 3.29 -2.38 -7.65
CA TYR A 56 4.13 -1.86 -6.59
C TYR A 56 4.50 -0.42 -6.91
N ASP A 57 4.01 0.50 -6.10
CA ASP A 57 4.41 1.90 -6.11
C ASP A 57 5.62 2.06 -5.18
N LEU A 58 6.70 2.64 -5.70
CA LEU A 58 7.94 2.88 -4.97
C LEU A 58 8.23 4.38 -5.01
N VAL A 59 8.52 4.93 -3.83
CA VAL A 59 8.90 6.33 -3.68
C VAL A 59 10.19 6.66 -4.44
N GLY A 60 10.32 7.93 -4.83
CA GLY A 60 11.53 8.47 -5.41
C GLY A 60 12.71 8.55 -4.43
N TYR A 61 13.87 8.96 -4.94
CA TYR A 61 15.08 9.15 -4.14
C TYR A 61 14.81 10.07 -2.93
N THR A 62 15.32 9.71 -1.75
CA THR A 62 15.05 10.33 -0.42
C THR A 62 13.64 10.16 0.14
N GLY A 63 12.71 9.53 -0.59
CA GLY A 63 11.38 9.18 -0.08
C GLY A 63 11.40 7.94 0.82
N SER A 64 10.33 7.75 1.60
CA SER A 64 10.14 6.53 2.39
C SER A 64 8.66 6.24 2.63
N GLY A 65 8.31 4.94 2.62
CA GLY A 65 6.95 4.49 2.95
C GLY A 65 5.89 5.28 2.18
N PRO A 66 4.88 5.87 2.84
CA PRO A 66 3.71 6.48 2.21
C PRO A 66 3.97 7.83 1.52
N SER A 67 5.23 8.23 1.30
CA SER A 67 5.59 9.54 0.72
C SER A 67 5.50 9.60 -0.81
N HIS A 68 4.59 8.84 -1.42
CA HIS A 68 4.32 8.81 -2.87
C HIS A 68 3.41 9.97 -3.28
#